data_AF-A0A5A7RSP4-F1
#
_entry.id   AF-A0A5A7RSP4-F1
#
_cell.length_a   1.000
_cell.length_b   1.000
_cell.length_c   1.000
_cell.angle_alpha   90.00
_cell.angle_beta   90.00
_cell.angle_gamma   90.00
#
_symmetry.space_group_name_H-M   'P 1'
#
loop_
_entity.id
_entity.type
_entity.pdbx_description
1 polymer ?
#
loop_
_entity_poly.entity_id
_entity_poly.type
_entity_poly.pdbx_seq_one_letter_code
_entity_poly.pdbx_strand_id
1 'polypeptide(L)'
;VVRWKRWYDFVMDFYGIEKTAENYVKIAMNEIKINEKKVEKAIPEEKYVAIRYSFSNFLADFLKDKQDFIFHLNKEAKTTLCINFNKAAREEAMKMLEKEGMKSFPSMAVETGLLTESRARYSRLVKEGYAHVQDEASQLIAKITTMHGKKILDYCAGNGGKTLAMASLTKNNAAIYAHDIDSKRIETLKRRALRYDANVKIFDDSSKDNLFDAVLVDVPCTGVGAARRNPEAKYIESLGSYPEKQEKIVKEAWKLVNDDGYLIYSICSFLPMEAEAIEKINGKIIQLNTKGLREYENGYITWLPEGDILFVSIKKKSA
;
A
#
# COMPACT_ATOMS: atom_id res chain seq x y z
N VAL A 1 20.35 2.99 -5.91
CA VAL A 1 21.28 2.00 -5.30
C VAL A 1 20.53 0.94 -4.52
N VAL A 2 19.78 1.28 -3.46
CA VAL A 2 19.08 0.31 -2.58
C VAL A 2 18.28 -0.77 -3.34
N ARG A 3 17.51 -0.41 -4.37
CA ARG A 3 16.71 -1.38 -5.15
C ARG A 3 17.54 -2.52 -5.75
N TRP A 4 18.79 -2.28 -6.11
CA TRP A 4 19.67 -3.21 -6.83
C TRP A 4 20.94 -3.53 -6.03
N LYS A 5 20.91 -3.37 -4.70
CA LYS A 5 22.11 -3.47 -3.87
C LYS A 5 22.82 -4.82 -4.01
N ARG A 6 22.13 -5.95 -3.81
CA ARG A 6 22.76 -7.29 -3.90
C ARG A 6 23.28 -7.60 -5.30
N TRP A 7 22.64 -7.09 -6.34
CA TRP A 7 23.14 -7.21 -7.71
C TRP A 7 24.46 -6.45 -7.87
N TYR A 8 24.51 -5.18 -7.44
CA TYR A 8 25.73 -4.40 -7.49
C TYR A 8 26.84 -4.95 -6.59
N ASP A 9 26.49 -5.47 -5.41
CA ASP A 9 27.45 -6.15 -4.52
C ASP A 9 28.11 -7.31 -5.25
N PHE A 10 27.31 -8.16 -5.92
CA PHE A 10 27.80 -9.31 -6.67
C PHE A 10 28.64 -8.90 -7.90
N VAL A 11 28.20 -7.88 -8.65
CA VAL A 11 28.97 -7.32 -9.77
C VAL A 11 30.34 -6.86 -9.30
N MET A 12 30.40 -6.11 -8.19
CA MET A 12 31.66 -5.59 -7.67
C MET A 12 32.57 -6.73 -7.19
N ASP A 13 32.03 -7.72 -6.49
CA ASP A 13 32.79 -8.91 -6.09
C ASP A 13 33.34 -9.67 -7.31
N PHE A 14 32.53 -9.83 -8.36
CA PHE A 14 32.92 -10.52 -9.59
C PHE A 14 34.08 -9.85 -10.33
N TYR A 15 34.14 -8.52 -10.31
CA TYR A 15 35.20 -7.74 -10.97
C TYR A 15 36.35 -7.32 -10.03
N GLY A 16 36.29 -7.67 -8.74
CA GLY A 16 37.28 -7.25 -7.74
C GLY A 16 37.25 -5.73 -7.46
N ILE A 17 36.08 -5.10 -7.59
CA ILE A 17 35.86 -3.68 -7.34
C ILE A 17 35.49 -3.48 -5.87
N GLU A 18 36.08 -2.47 -5.22
CA GLU A 18 35.74 -2.12 -3.84
C GLU A 18 34.32 -1.54 -3.73
N LYS A 19 33.57 -1.93 -2.69
CA LYS A 19 32.17 -1.52 -2.43
C LYS A 19 32.06 -0.11 -1.82
N THR A 20 32.56 0.89 -2.53
CA THR A 20 32.45 2.30 -2.12
C THR A 20 31.20 2.95 -2.71
N ALA A 21 30.67 3.98 -2.03
CA ALA A 21 29.52 4.75 -2.54
C ALA A 21 29.75 5.30 -3.95
N GLU A 22 30.98 5.75 -4.24
CA GLU A 22 31.39 6.21 -5.57
C GLU A 22 31.26 5.09 -6.62
N ASN A 23 31.73 3.88 -6.32
CA ASN A 23 31.68 2.76 -7.26
C ASN A 23 30.24 2.29 -7.53
N TYR A 24 29.34 2.32 -6.54
CA TYR A 24 27.92 2.08 -6.80
C TYR A 24 27.33 3.09 -7.80
N VAL A 25 27.70 4.37 -7.69
CA VAL A 25 27.22 5.42 -8.59
C VAL A 25 27.80 5.22 -9.99
N LYS A 26 29.12 4.96 -10.10
CA LYS A 26 29.77 4.70 -11.39
C LYS A 26 29.17 3.52 -12.14
N ILE A 27 28.85 2.42 -11.44
CA ILE A 27 28.15 1.28 -12.05
C ILE A 27 26.74 1.69 -12.48
N ALA A 28 25.97 2.36 -11.61
CA ALA A 28 24.60 2.77 -11.91
C ALA A 28 24.50 3.78 -13.07
N MET A 29 25.54 4.60 -13.27
CA MET A 29 25.65 5.57 -14.37
C MET A 29 26.29 4.98 -15.63
N ASN A 30 26.59 3.68 -15.65
CA ASN A 30 27.29 2.98 -16.74
C ASN A 30 28.69 3.54 -17.05
N GLU A 31 29.36 4.17 -16.09
CA GLU A 31 30.75 4.63 -16.21
C GLU A 31 31.74 3.46 -16.08
N ILE A 32 31.37 2.43 -15.32
CA ILE A 32 32.06 1.14 -15.29
C ILE A 32 31.29 0.17 -16.19
N LYS A 33 31.92 -0.28 -17.28
CA LYS A 33 31.30 -1.21 -18.23
C LYS A 33 31.22 -2.62 -17.65
N ILE A 34 29.99 -3.08 -17.46
CA ILE A 34 29.68 -4.43 -16.96
C ILE A 34 29.17 -5.29 -18.12
N ASN A 35 29.68 -6.52 -18.25
CA ASN A 35 29.10 -7.52 -19.14
C ASN A 35 28.02 -8.29 -18.37
N GLU A 36 26.79 -7.77 -18.36
CA GLU A 36 25.68 -8.33 -17.57
C GLU A 36 25.48 -9.83 -17.84
N LYS A 37 25.51 -10.27 -19.10
CA LYS A 37 25.36 -11.68 -19.46
C LYS A 37 26.44 -12.57 -18.85
N LYS A 38 27.68 -12.09 -18.76
CA LYS A 38 28.78 -12.84 -18.14
C LYS A 38 28.61 -12.93 -16.63
N VAL A 39 28.21 -11.83 -15.99
CA VAL A 39 27.99 -11.79 -14.54
C VAL A 39 26.77 -12.64 -14.16
N GLU A 40 25.67 -12.53 -14.89
CA GLU A 40 24.45 -13.31 -14.63
C GLU A 40 24.70 -14.82 -14.68
N LYS A 41 25.52 -15.29 -15.64
CA LYS A 41 25.93 -16.71 -15.73
C LYS A 41 26.78 -17.20 -14.56
N ALA A 42 27.41 -16.29 -13.82
CA ALA A 42 28.21 -16.63 -12.65
C ALA A 42 27.38 -16.69 -11.36
N ILE A 43 26.12 -16.24 -11.38
CA ILE A 43 25.25 -16.30 -10.21
C ILE A 43 24.86 -17.77 -9.96
N PRO A 44 25.03 -18.30 -8.73
CA PRO A 44 24.52 -19.62 -8.37
C PRO A 44 23.00 -19.70 -8.58
N GLU A 45 22.51 -20.79 -9.17
CA GLU A 45 21.11 -20.95 -9.57
C GLU A 45 20.16 -20.75 -8.38
N GLU A 46 20.51 -21.31 -7.22
CA GLU A 46 19.73 -21.21 -5.98
C GLU A 46 19.69 -19.79 -5.40
N LYS A 47 20.63 -18.93 -5.78
CA LYS A 47 20.69 -17.53 -5.34
C LYS A 47 20.28 -16.55 -6.42
N TYR A 48 19.85 -17.04 -7.58
CA TYR A 48 19.59 -16.20 -8.75
C TYR A 48 18.61 -15.08 -8.41
N VAL A 49 17.47 -15.39 -7.80
CA VAL A 49 16.46 -14.38 -7.45
C VAL A 49 16.98 -13.38 -6.41
N ALA A 50 17.64 -13.88 -5.36
CA ALA A 50 18.17 -13.06 -4.28
C ALA A 50 19.21 -12.04 -4.78
N ILE A 51 20.11 -12.46 -5.67
CA ILE A 51 21.18 -11.63 -6.21
C ILE A 51 20.66 -10.74 -7.34
N ARG A 52 20.17 -11.36 -8.43
CA ARG A 52 19.81 -10.65 -9.67
C ARG A 52 18.72 -9.62 -9.46
N TYR A 53 17.74 -9.95 -8.63
CA TYR A 53 16.61 -9.09 -8.32
C TYR A 53 16.69 -8.48 -6.93
N SER A 54 17.82 -8.62 -6.24
CA SER A 54 18.12 -7.92 -4.98
C SER A 54 17.05 -8.05 -3.90
N PHE A 55 16.65 -9.28 -3.60
CA PHE A 55 15.79 -9.64 -2.48
C PHE A 55 16.62 -10.31 -1.37
N SER A 56 16.13 -10.30 -0.13
CA SER A 56 16.61 -11.19 0.93
C SER A 56 16.49 -12.65 0.51
N ASN A 57 17.22 -13.56 1.17
CA ASN A 57 17.09 -14.99 0.86
C ASN A 57 15.67 -15.45 1.22
N PHE A 58 15.18 -15.03 2.39
CA PHE A 58 13.82 -15.25 2.85
C PHE A 58 12.77 -14.92 1.78
N LEU A 59 12.83 -13.73 1.19
CA LEU A 59 11.84 -13.31 0.20
C LEU A 59 12.11 -13.94 -1.18
N ALA A 60 13.37 -14.18 -1.55
CA ALA A 60 13.73 -14.83 -2.80
C ALA A 60 13.21 -16.28 -2.86
N ASP A 61 13.30 -17.02 -1.77
CA ASP A 61 12.81 -18.40 -1.67
C ASP A 61 11.29 -18.46 -1.91
N PHE A 62 10.55 -17.49 -1.38
CA PHE A 62 9.11 -17.36 -1.61
C PHE A 62 8.76 -16.98 -3.06
N LEU A 63 9.59 -16.12 -3.67
CA LEU A 63 9.36 -15.53 -4.99
C LEU A 63 9.88 -16.38 -6.15
N LYS A 64 10.67 -17.44 -5.91
CA LYS A 64 11.39 -18.19 -6.95
C LYS A 64 10.54 -18.61 -8.16
N ASP A 65 9.27 -18.94 -7.92
CA ASP A 65 8.32 -19.38 -8.95
C ASP A 65 7.30 -18.29 -9.35
N LYS A 66 7.50 -17.03 -8.92
CA LYS A 66 6.57 -15.90 -9.08
C LYS A 66 7.21 -14.76 -9.89
N GLN A 67 7.53 -15.04 -11.15
CA GLN A 67 8.24 -14.09 -12.03
C GLN A 67 7.50 -12.75 -12.17
N ASP A 68 6.17 -12.76 -12.26
CA ASP A 68 5.36 -11.57 -12.35
C ASP A 68 5.48 -10.67 -11.12
N PHE A 69 5.52 -11.23 -9.90
CA PHE A 69 5.81 -10.49 -8.66
C PHE A 69 7.23 -9.92 -8.67
N ILE A 70 8.22 -10.75 -9.02
CA ILE A 70 9.63 -10.33 -9.10
C ILE A 70 9.78 -9.10 -9.99
N PHE A 71 9.21 -9.15 -11.21
CA PHE A 71 9.29 -8.04 -12.15
C PHE A 71 8.51 -6.82 -11.67
N HIS A 72 7.31 -7.01 -11.11
CA HIS A 72 6.49 -5.92 -10.60
C HIS A 72 7.20 -5.16 -9.48
N LEU A 73 7.70 -5.86 -8.46
CA LEU A 73 8.38 -5.28 -7.29
C LEU A 73 9.69 -4.55 -7.64
N ASN A 74 10.32 -4.89 -8.77
CA ASN A 74 11.53 -4.23 -9.26
C ASN A 74 11.27 -3.04 -10.19
N LYS A 75 10.03 -2.81 -10.61
CA LYS A 75 9.68 -1.60 -11.38
C LYS A 75 9.56 -0.39 -10.46
N GLU A 76 10.09 0.74 -10.91
CA GLU A 76 9.81 2.02 -10.28
C GLU A 76 8.31 2.34 -10.37
N ALA A 77 7.74 2.85 -9.29
CA ALA A 77 6.33 3.21 -9.23
C ALA A 77 6.13 4.69 -9.51
N LYS A 78 5.20 5.03 -10.40
CA LYS A 78 4.77 6.43 -10.60
C LYS A 78 4.11 6.98 -9.34
N THR A 79 4.12 8.29 -9.17
CA THR A 79 3.39 8.91 -8.05
C THR A 79 1.91 8.94 -8.37
N THR A 80 1.09 8.51 -7.42
CA THR A 80 -0.36 8.59 -7.53
C THR A 80 -0.88 9.58 -6.50
N LEU A 81 -1.78 10.45 -6.94
CA LEU A 81 -2.54 11.35 -6.07
C LEU A 81 -3.95 10.79 -5.89
N CYS A 82 -4.50 10.98 -4.69
CA CYS A 82 -5.92 10.83 -4.40
C CYS A 82 -6.55 12.22 -4.44
N ILE A 83 -7.46 12.46 -5.37
CA ILE A 83 -8.15 13.74 -5.53
C ILE A 83 -9.21 13.87 -4.44
N ASN A 84 -9.36 15.10 -3.94
CA ASN A 84 -10.38 15.50 -3.00
C ASN A 84 -11.65 15.96 -3.72
N PHE A 85 -12.61 15.05 -3.87
CA PHE A 85 -13.89 15.35 -4.49
C PHE A 85 -14.80 16.25 -3.64
N ASN A 86 -14.41 16.58 -2.40
CA ASN A 86 -15.06 17.65 -1.64
C ASN A 86 -14.65 19.05 -2.13
N LYS A 87 -13.51 19.18 -2.86
CA LYS A 87 -12.96 20.47 -3.29
C LYS A 87 -12.86 20.66 -4.79
N ALA A 88 -12.61 19.59 -5.55
CA ALA A 88 -12.41 19.69 -7.00
C ALA A 88 -12.84 18.42 -7.72
N ALA A 89 -13.29 18.58 -8.96
CA ALA A 89 -13.42 17.48 -9.90
C ALA A 89 -12.04 17.03 -10.40
N ARG A 90 -11.96 15.81 -10.95
CA ARG A 90 -10.71 15.25 -11.46
C ARG A 90 -10.13 16.08 -12.60
N GLU A 91 -10.99 16.55 -13.51
CA GLU A 91 -10.61 17.34 -14.68
C GLU A 91 -10.03 18.70 -14.27
N GLU A 92 -10.51 19.28 -13.17
CA GLU A 92 -9.95 20.49 -12.58
C GLU A 92 -8.57 20.23 -11.97
N ALA A 93 -8.42 19.13 -11.22
CA ALA A 93 -7.15 18.72 -10.65
C ALA A 93 -6.07 18.47 -11.73
N MET A 94 -6.46 17.86 -12.85
CA MET A 94 -5.58 17.67 -14.01
C MET A 94 -5.10 19.00 -14.61
N LYS A 95 -6.02 19.96 -14.81
CA LYS A 95 -5.68 21.31 -15.29
C LYS A 95 -4.74 22.06 -14.34
N MET A 96 -4.89 21.87 -13.03
CA MET A 96 -3.98 22.47 -12.04
C MET A 96 -2.56 21.94 -12.18
N LEU A 97 -2.38 20.63 -12.35
CA LEU A 97 -1.06 20.04 -12.58
C LEU A 97 -0.47 20.46 -13.94
N GLU A 98 -1.29 20.54 -14.98
CA GLU A 98 -0.86 20.99 -16.31
C GLU A 98 -0.34 22.43 -16.29
N LYS A 99 -0.99 23.34 -15.54
CA LYS A 99 -0.50 24.72 -15.33
C LYS A 99 0.84 24.78 -14.61
N GLU A 100 1.19 23.77 -13.83
CA GLU A 100 2.51 23.62 -13.20
C GLU A 100 3.48 22.78 -14.06
N GLY A 101 3.10 22.51 -15.32
CA GLY A 101 3.90 21.78 -16.31
C GLY A 101 4.03 20.28 -16.03
N MET A 102 3.15 19.68 -15.23
CA MET A 102 3.17 18.26 -14.86
C MET A 102 2.13 17.47 -15.65
N LYS A 103 2.54 16.34 -16.23
CA LYS A 103 1.61 15.42 -16.89
C LYS A 103 0.82 14.62 -15.87
N SER A 104 -0.44 14.35 -16.17
CA SER A 104 -1.28 13.51 -15.31
C SER A 104 -2.24 12.65 -16.14
N PHE A 105 -2.56 11.47 -15.62
CA PHE A 105 -3.42 10.47 -16.27
C PHE A 105 -4.43 9.91 -15.26
N PRO A 106 -5.71 9.78 -15.61
CA PRO A 106 -6.70 9.20 -14.70
C PRO A 106 -6.38 7.73 -14.41
N SER A 107 -6.63 7.31 -13.17
CA SER A 107 -6.66 5.90 -12.82
C SER A 107 -7.80 5.18 -13.54
N MET A 108 -7.53 3.94 -13.97
CA MET A 108 -8.53 3.05 -14.55
C MET A 108 -9.27 2.19 -13.51
N ALA A 109 -8.85 2.23 -12.23
CA ALA A 109 -9.37 1.40 -11.15
C ALA A 109 -10.19 2.20 -10.13
N VAL A 110 -9.75 3.43 -9.83
CA VAL A 110 -10.36 4.28 -8.81
C VAL A 110 -10.62 5.69 -9.35
N GLU A 111 -11.83 6.20 -9.18
CA GLU A 111 -12.21 7.50 -9.73
C GLU A 111 -11.38 8.68 -9.16
N THR A 112 -10.95 8.58 -7.90
CA THR A 112 -10.11 9.57 -7.22
C THR A 112 -8.64 9.53 -7.63
N GLY A 113 -8.19 8.46 -8.30
CA GLY A 113 -6.79 8.25 -8.60
C GLY A 113 -6.29 9.06 -9.79
N LEU A 114 -5.16 9.75 -9.61
CA LEU A 114 -4.48 10.48 -10.67
C LEU A 114 -2.98 10.13 -10.68
N LEU A 115 -2.53 9.48 -11.75
CA LEU A 115 -1.14 9.07 -11.94
C LEU A 115 -0.33 10.22 -12.54
N THR A 116 0.84 10.49 -11.96
CA THR A 116 1.65 11.65 -12.31
C THR A 116 3.14 11.45 -11.94
N GLU A 117 3.94 12.46 -12.22
CA GLU A 117 5.38 12.52 -11.95
C GLU A 117 5.67 12.72 -10.46
N SER A 118 6.85 12.29 -10.00
CA SER A 118 7.27 12.36 -8.59
C SER A 118 7.22 13.76 -7.97
N ARG A 119 7.46 14.81 -8.76
CA ARG A 119 7.42 16.21 -8.30
C ARG A 119 6.03 16.70 -7.91
N ALA A 120 4.96 16.03 -8.37
CA ALA A 120 3.58 16.42 -8.06
C ALA A 120 3.25 16.36 -6.56
N ARG A 121 4.03 15.63 -5.76
CA ARG A 121 3.93 15.65 -4.29
C ARG A 121 4.11 17.06 -3.68
N TYR A 122 4.74 17.97 -4.40
CA TYR A 122 5.00 19.35 -3.99
C TYR A 122 4.13 20.39 -4.73
N SER A 123 3.18 19.93 -5.55
CA SER A 123 2.25 20.78 -6.32
C SER A 123 1.35 21.62 -5.41
N ARG A 124 0.75 22.67 -5.97
CA ARG A 124 -0.29 23.45 -5.27
C ARG A 124 -1.50 22.59 -4.97
N LEU A 125 -1.90 21.71 -5.89
CA LEU A 125 -2.97 20.75 -5.71
C LEU A 125 -2.85 19.99 -4.38
N VAL A 126 -1.65 19.46 -4.09
CA VAL A 126 -1.38 18.79 -2.81
C VAL A 126 -1.32 19.80 -1.67
N LYS A 127 -0.55 20.89 -1.83
CA LYS A 127 -0.34 21.94 -0.79
C LYS A 127 -1.61 22.61 -0.29
N GLU A 128 -2.64 22.71 -1.11
CA GLU A 128 -3.91 23.36 -0.79
C GLU A 128 -5.03 22.36 -0.42
N GLY A 129 -4.72 21.06 -0.40
CA GLY A 129 -5.66 20.02 0.07
C GLY A 129 -6.67 19.56 -0.99
N TYR A 130 -6.48 19.91 -2.26
CA TYR A 130 -7.25 19.37 -3.38
C TYR A 130 -6.87 17.92 -3.72
N ALA A 131 -5.72 17.46 -3.24
CA ALA A 131 -5.31 16.07 -3.31
C ALA A 131 -4.32 15.72 -2.20
N HIS A 132 -4.08 14.43 -1.97
CA HIS A 132 -2.92 13.94 -1.22
C HIS A 132 -2.20 12.83 -1.99
N VAL A 133 -0.91 12.63 -1.68
CA VAL A 133 -0.16 11.51 -2.25
C VAL A 133 -0.65 10.22 -1.61
N GLN A 134 -1.08 9.26 -2.42
CA GLN A 134 -1.48 7.93 -1.99
C GLN A 134 -1.43 6.94 -3.15
N ASP A 135 -0.89 5.76 -2.87
CA ASP A 135 -0.86 4.66 -3.83
C ASP A 135 -2.27 4.28 -4.34
N GLU A 136 -2.34 3.88 -5.61
CA GLU A 136 -3.59 3.51 -6.28
C GLU A 136 -4.28 2.31 -5.63
N ALA A 137 -3.51 1.30 -5.19
CA ALA A 137 -4.06 0.12 -4.51
C ALA A 137 -4.63 0.48 -3.14
N SER A 138 -3.98 1.39 -2.41
CA SER A 138 -4.54 1.90 -1.15
C SER A 138 -5.86 2.67 -1.34
N GLN A 139 -6.00 3.41 -2.45
CA GLN A 139 -7.28 4.04 -2.80
C GLN A 139 -8.34 3.00 -3.18
N LEU A 140 -7.95 1.89 -3.81
CA LEU A 140 -8.86 0.79 -4.14
C LEU A 140 -9.41 0.12 -2.88
N ILE A 141 -8.57 -0.07 -1.85
CA ILE A 141 -9.04 -0.54 -0.53
C ILE A 141 -10.08 0.41 0.05
N ALA A 142 -9.82 1.73 0.03
CA ALA A 142 -10.80 2.71 0.50
C ALA A 142 -12.13 2.64 -0.27
N LYS A 143 -12.08 2.50 -1.60
CA LYS A 143 -13.27 2.29 -2.44
C LYS A 143 -14.05 1.06 -2.03
N ILE A 144 -13.38 -0.09 -1.91
CA ILE A 144 -13.99 -1.33 -1.45
C ILE A 144 -14.68 -1.13 -0.10
N THR A 145 -14.00 -0.53 0.89
CA THR A 145 -14.60 -0.26 2.21
C THR A 145 -15.87 0.59 2.11
N THR A 146 -15.89 1.65 1.30
CA THR A 146 -17.07 2.52 1.15
C THR A 146 -18.26 1.85 0.47
N MET A 147 -18.06 0.75 -0.24
CA MET A 147 -19.16 -0.03 -0.83
C MET A 147 -19.93 -0.86 0.21
N HIS A 148 -19.37 -1.05 1.41
CA HIS A 148 -19.89 -1.97 2.43
C HIS A 148 -20.53 -1.29 3.64
N GLY A 149 -20.66 0.03 3.69
CA GLY A 149 -21.29 0.69 4.83
C GLY A 149 -21.38 2.21 4.72
N LYS A 150 -22.24 2.81 5.54
CA LYS A 150 -22.35 4.28 5.64
C LYS A 150 -21.75 4.82 6.94
N LYS A 151 -21.73 4.02 8.01
CA LYS A 151 -20.96 4.28 9.23
C LYS A 151 -19.70 3.42 9.21
N ILE A 152 -18.56 4.04 8.97
CA ILE A 152 -17.29 3.35 8.67
C ILE A 152 -16.25 3.68 9.74
N LEU A 153 -15.52 2.67 10.22
CA LEU A 153 -14.35 2.85 11.08
C LEU A 153 -13.07 2.46 10.33
N ASP A 154 -12.09 3.36 10.31
CA ASP A 154 -10.70 3.06 9.97
C ASP A 154 -9.93 2.77 11.28
N TYR A 155 -9.73 1.49 11.61
CA TYR A 155 -9.25 1.07 12.94
C TYR A 155 -7.74 1.26 13.14
N CYS A 156 -6.98 1.30 12.05
CA CYS A 156 -5.54 1.52 12.01
C CYS A 156 -5.23 2.64 11.02
N ALA A 157 -5.85 3.80 11.26
CA ALA A 157 -5.91 4.88 10.27
C ALA A 157 -4.54 5.49 9.93
N GLY A 158 -3.55 5.34 10.81
CA GLY A 158 -2.23 5.93 10.65
C GLY A 158 -2.33 7.43 10.41
N ASN A 159 -1.65 7.90 9.37
CA ASN A 159 -1.69 9.31 8.95
C ASN A 159 -2.97 9.66 8.14
N GLY A 160 -3.96 8.77 8.09
CA GLY A 160 -5.29 9.00 7.53
C GLY A 160 -5.40 8.87 6.01
N GLY A 161 -4.45 8.24 5.32
CA GLY A 161 -4.49 8.17 3.85
C GLY A 161 -5.78 7.53 3.32
N LYS A 162 -6.14 6.34 3.86
CA LYS A 162 -7.37 5.63 3.48
C LYS A 162 -8.62 6.34 4.02
N THR A 163 -8.57 6.86 5.25
CA THR A 163 -9.62 7.71 5.82
C THR A 163 -10.00 8.89 4.92
N LEU A 164 -9.03 9.66 4.43
CA LEU A 164 -9.25 10.81 3.54
C LEU A 164 -9.77 10.39 2.16
N ALA A 165 -9.29 9.26 1.64
CA ALA A 165 -9.81 8.69 0.41
C ALA A 165 -11.29 8.30 0.55
N MET A 166 -11.69 7.67 1.66
CA MET A 166 -13.10 7.35 1.93
C MET A 166 -13.96 8.62 2.05
N ALA A 167 -13.46 9.67 2.71
CA ALA A 167 -14.15 10.95 2.81
C ALA A 167 -14.34 11.61 1.43
N SER A 168 -13.33 11.51 0.56
CA SER A 168 -13.41 11.98 -0.82
C SER A 168 -14.42 11.17 -1.65
N LEU A 169 -14.30 9.84 -1.67
CA LEU A 169 -15.13 8.92 -2.45
C LEU A 169 -16.61 9.07 -2.11
N THR A 170 -16.91 9.25 -0.82
CA THR A 170 -18.29 9.41 -0.35
C THR A 170 -18.77 10.87 -0.38
N LYS A 171 -17.90 11.83 -0.75
CA LYS A 171 -18.16 13.28 -0.65
C LYS A 171 -18.71 13.67 0.72
N ASN A 172 -18.06 13.17 1.78
CA ASN A 172 -18.48 13.32 3.18
C ASN A 172 -19.90 12.82 3.53
N ASN A 173 -20.55 12.02 2.68
CA ASN A 173 -21.89 11.47 2.98
C ASN A 173 -21.86 10.24 3.89
N ALA A 174 -20.71 9.59 4.06
CA ALA A 174 -20.52 8.55 5.06
C ALA A 174 -20.07 9.14 6.40
N ALA A 175 -20.56 8.56 7.49
CA ALA A 175 -20.07 8.85 8.84
C ALA A 175 -18.76 8.09 9.07
N ILE A 176 -17.64 8.77 8.83
CA ILE A 176 -16.30 8.18 8.93
C ILE A 176 -15.70 8.44 10.30
N TYR A 177 -15.21 7.36 10.91
CA TYR A 177 -14.49 7.36 12.17
C TYR A 177 -13.06 6.85 11.93
N ALA A 178 -12.10 7.38 12.68
CA ALA A 178 -10.71 6.98 12.62
C ALA A 178 -10.16 6.68 14.02
N HIS A 179 -9.39 5.61 14.11
CA HIS A 179 -8.68 5.18 15.31
C HIS A 179 -7.25 4.76 14.92
N ASP A 180 -6.31 5.01 15.83
CA ASP A 180 -4.93 4.52 15.76
C ASP A 180 -4.36 4.55 17.18
N ILE A 181 -3.54 3.56 17.52
CA ILE A 181 -2.89 3.48 18.83
C ILE A 181 -1.84 4.59 19.03
N ASP A 182 -1.27 5.10 17.95
CA ASP A 182 -0.28 6.18 17.98
C ASP A 182 -0.98 7.55 17.91
N SER A 183 -1.06 8.21 19.07
CA SER A 183 -1.67 9.54 19.18
C SER A 183 -1.02 10.59 18.28
N LYS A 184 0.27 10.48 17.94
CA LYS A 184 0.94 11.43 17.03
C LYS A 184 0.44 11.28 15.60
N ARG A 185 0.10 10.05 15.19
CA ARG A 185 -0.51 9.78 13.87
C ARG A 185 -1.93 10.33 13.83
N ILE A 186 -2.71 10.17 14.90
CA ILE A 186 -4.04 10.80 15.03
C ILE A 186 -3.97 12.33 14.94
N GLU A 187 -3.04 12.97 15.63
CA GLU A 187 -2.86 14.44 15.51
C GLU A 187 -2.50 14.87 14.09
N THR A 188 -1.70 14.06 13.40
CA THR A 188 -1.37 14.29 11.99
C THR A 188 -2.59 14.10 11.09
N LEU A 189 -3.39 13.06 11.32
CA LEU A 189 -4.65 12.82 10.63
C LEU A 189 -5.61 14.00 10.82
N LYS A 190 -5.83 14.47 12.05
CA LYS A 190 -6.71 15.63 12.34
C LYS A 190 -6.31 16.87 11.52
N ARG A 191 -5.02 17.23 11.52
CA ARG A 191 -4.52 18.37 10.72
C ARG A 191 -4.74 18.16 9.22
N ARG A 192 -4.51 16.94 8.73
CA ARG A 192 -4.72 16.60 7.31
C ARG A 192 -6.22 16.63 6.95
N ALA A 193 -7.09 16.09 7.79
CA ALA A 193 -8.53 16.09 7.59
C ALA A 193 -9.11 17.50 7.54
N LEU A 194 -8.68 18.39 8.44
CA LEU A 194 -9.07 19.80 8.40
C LEU A 194 -8.68 20.47 7.08
N ARG A 195 -7.43 20.27 6.62
CA ARG A 195 -6.96 20.84 5.34
C ARG A 195 -7.63 20.20 4.12
N TYR A 196 -8.08 18.96 4.23
CA TYR A 196 -8.75 18.20 3.18
C TYR A 196 -10.27 18.37 3.22
N ASP A 197 -10.83 19.20 4.11
CA ASP A 197 -12.27 19.37 4.36
C ASP A 197 -12.98 18.00 4.51
N ALA A 198 -12.34 17.06 5.19
CA ALA A 198 -12.85 15.73 5.44
C ALA A 198 -13.61 15.68 6.78
N ASN A 199 -14.86 15.24 6.74
CA ASN A 199 -15.68 15.05 7.94
C ASN A 199 -15.33 13.73 8.61
N VAL A 200 -14.32 13.75 9.48
CA VAL A 200 -13.82 12.57 10.21
C VAL A 200 -13.97 12.76 11.72
N LYS A 201 -14.55 11.77 12.40
CA LYS A 201 -14.60 11.71 13.86
C LYS A 201 -13.48 10.82 14.38
N ILE A 202 -12.83 11.21 15.47
CA ILE A 202 -11.87 10.33 16.12
C ILE A 202 -12.65 9.39 17.03
N PHE A 203 -12.45 8.09 16.84
CA PHE A 203 -13.07 7.06 17.66
C PHE A 203 -12.24 6.86 18.93
N ASP A 204 -12.94 6.82 20.06
CA ASP A 204 -12.41 6.50 21.37
C ASP A 204 -12.97 5.14 21.80
N ASP A 205 -12.05 4.19 21.98
CA ASP A 205 -12.33 2.78 22.29
C ASP A 205 -13.02 2.59 23.66
N SER A 206 -13.07 3.64 24.49
CA SER A 206 -13.86 3.65 25.73
C SER A 206 -15.38 3.65 25.49
N SER A 207 -15.84 4.04 24.30
CA SER A 207 -17.26 4.08 23.93
C SER A 207 -17.76 2.72 23.43
N LYS A 208 -18.12 1.82 24.36
CA LYS A 208 -18.53 0.43 24.08
C LYS A 208 -19.78 0.25 23.21
N ASP A 209 -20.52 1.32 22.91
CA ASP A 209 -21.81 1.26 22.20
C ASP A 209 -21.72 1.65 20.72
N ASN A 210 -20.53 1.91 20.19
CA ASN A 210 -20.35 2.29 18.79
C ASN A 210 -19.98 1.09 17.92
N LEU A 211 -20.99 0.48 17.32
CA LEU A 211 -20.81 -0.48 16.24
C LEU A 211 -20.87 0.20 14.86
N PHE A 212 -20.27 -0.45 13.86
CA PHE A 212 -20.04 0.08 12.52
C PHE A 212 -20.51 -0.88 11.44
N ASP A 213 -21.01 -0.32 10.33
CA ASP A 213 -21.43 -1.08 9.15
C ASP A 213 -20.21 -1.71 8.46
N ALA A 214 -19.10 -0.97 8.43
CA ALA A 214 -17.83 -1.42 7.88
C ALA A 214 -16.65 -1.01 8.77
N VAL A 215 -15.78 -1.96 9.10
CA VAL A 215 -14.53 -1.72 9.83
C VAL A 215 -13.36 -2.08 8.93
N LEU A 216 -12.59 -1.08 8.52
CA LEU A 216 -11.32 -1.26 7.82
C LEU A 216 -10.19 -1.49 8.82
N VAL A 217 -9.44 -2.56 8.59
CA VAL A 217 -8.31 -3.00 9.40
C VAL A 217 -7.08 -3.06 8.51
N ASP A 218 -6.42 -1.90 8.35
CA ASP A 218 -5.15 -1.76 7.61
C ASP A 218 -3.96 -1.90 8.58
N VAL A 219 -3.65 -3.15 8.93
CA VAL A 219 -2.75 -3.46 10.05
C VAL A 219 -1.27 -3.27 9.70
N PRO A 220 -0.41 -3.00 10.71
CA PRO A 220 1.03 -3.03 10.53
C PRO A 220 1.49 -4.36 9.92
N CYS A 221 2.32 -4.27 8.88
CA CYS A 221 2.73 -5.39 8.03
C CYS A 221 4.22 -5.31 7.68
N THR A 222 4.77 -6.35 7.07
CA THR A 222 6.16 -6.34 6.57
C THR A 222 6.45 -5.28 5.51
N GLY A 223 5.43 -4.88 4.74
CA GLY A 223 5.50 -3.86 3.70
C GLY A 223 6.06 -4.37 2.36
N VAL A 224 6.28 -5.67 2.20
CA VAL A 224 6.92 -6.25 1.00
C VAL A 224 6.16 -5.96 -0.29
N GLY A 225 4.84 -5.80 -0.22
CA GLY A 225 4.00 -5.46 -1.36
C GLY A 225 4.21 -4.04 -1.88
N ALA A 226 4.77 -3.16 -1.05
CA ALA A 226 5.12 -1.77 -1.38
C ALA A 226 6.60 -1.57 -1.73
N ALA A 227 7.36 -2.65 -2.00
CA ALA A 227 8.80 -2.58 -2.29
C ALA A 227 9.16 -1.73 -3.52
N ARG A 228 8.18 -1.49 -4.42
CA ARG A 228 8.32 -0.56 -5.54
C ARG A 228 8.53 0.88 -5.08
N ARG A 229 7.96 1.28 -3.95
CA ARG A 229 8.08 2.61 -3.36
C ARG A 229 9.09 2.63 -2.20
N ASN A 230 9.21 1.51 -1.50
CA ASN A 230 10.08 1.32 -0.35
C ASN A 230 11.06 0.16 -0.59
N PRO A 231 12.15 0.37 -1.37
CA PRO A 231 13.05 -0.72 -1.76
C PRO A 231 13.70 -1.48 -0.59
N GLU A 232 13.77 -0.87 0.60
CA GLU A 232 14.24 -1.51 1.83
C GLU A 232 13.41 -2.74 2.21
N ALA A 233 12.11 -2.76 1.89
CA ALA A 233 11.21 -3.87 2.21
C ALA A 233 11.60 -5.19 1.51
N LYS A 234 12.47 -5.13 0.49
CA LYS A 234 13.01 -6.32 -0.19
C LYS A 234 13.98 -7.11 0.69
N TYR A 235 14.49 -6.50 1.76
CA TYR A 235 15.56 -7.05 2.59
C TYR A 235 15.08 -7.52 3.97
N ILE A 236 13.77 -7.75 4.13
CA ILE A 236 13.26 -8.38 5.36
C ILE A 236 13.82 -9.81 5.47
N GLU A 237 14.28 -10.20 6.66
CA GLU A 237 14.81 -11.56 6.89
C GLU A 237 13.79 -12.45 7.62
N SER A 238 12.69 -11.88 8.13
CA SER A 238 11.56 -12.61 8.70
C SER A 238 10.30 -11.73 8.79
N LEU A 239 9.17 -12.34 9.17
CA LEU A 239 7.92 -11.65 9.49
C LEU A 239 7.92 -10.96 10.86
N GLY A 240 8.90 -11.25 11.72
CA GLY A 240 8.91 -10.78 13.11
C GLY A 240 7.62 -11.12 13.86
N SER A 241 7.10 -10.15 14.62
CA SER A 241 5.86 -10.27 15.42
C SER A 241 4.60 -9.80 14.69
N TYR A 242 4.64 -9.59 13.37
CA TYR A 242 3.49 -9.06 12.63
C TYR A 242 2.28 -9.98 12.68
N PRO A 243 2.35 -11.29 12.36
CA PRO A 243 1.17 -12.17 12.36
C PRO A 243 0.42 -12.17 13.70
N GLU A 244 1.14 -12.27 14.82
CA GLU A 244 0.54 -12.27 16.16
C GLU A 244 -0.16 -10.94 16.51
N LYS A 245 0.43 -9.80 16.09
CA LYS A 245 -0.16 -8.48 16.30
C LYS A 245 -1.40 -8.29 15.42
N GLN A 246 -1.33 -8.73 14.17
CA GLN A 246 -2.42 -8.65 13.20
C GLN A 246 -3.64 -9.45 13.70
N GLU A 247 -3.43 -10.67 14.20
CA GLU A 247 -4.50 -11.49 14.80
C GLU A 247 -5.17 -10.77 15.98
N LYS A 248 -4.39 -10.21 16.91
CA LYS A 248 -4.94 -9.47 18.06
C LYS A 248 -5.78 -8.27 17.61
N ILE A 249 -5.26 -7.47 16.67
CA ILE A 249 -5.96 -6.29 16.16
C ILE A 249 -7.26 -6.67 15.45
N VAL A 250 -7.24 -7.71 14.60
CA VAL A 250 -8.44 -8.17 13.88
C VAL A 250 -9.53 -8.64 14.85
N LYS A 251 -9.16 -9.35 15.92
CA LYS A 251 -10.14 -9.80 16.94
C LYS A 251 -10.79 -8.65 17.70
N GLU A 252 -10.03 -7.61 18.04
CA GLU A 252 -10.60 -6.43 18.69
C GLU A 252 -11.48 -5.62 17.73
N ALA A 253 -11.00 -5.37 16.51
CA ALA A 253 -11.78 -4.68 15.48
C ALA A 253 -13.09 -5.40 15.13
N TRP A 254 -13.09 -6.74 15.16
CA TRP A 254 -14.29 -7.55 14.90
C TRP A 254 -15.44 -7.29 15.88
N LYS A 255 -15.12 -6.93 17.14
CA LYS A 255 -16.14 -6.60 18.16
C LYS A 255 -16.90 -5.32 17.83
N LEU A 256 -16.30 -4.44 17.02
CA LEU A 256 -16.86 -3.15 16.60
C LEU A 256 -17.74 -3.28 15.33
N VAL A 257 -17.82 -4.46 14.74
CA VAL A 257 -18.65 -4.71 13.55
C VAL A 257 -20.09 -4.95 13.98
N ASN A 258 -21.03 -4.21 13.39
CA ASN A 258 -22.47 -4.43 13.53
C ASN A 258 -22.86 -5.86 13.13
N ASP A 259 -24.00 -6.31 13.63
CA ASP A 259 -24.67 -7.47 13.04
C ASP A 259 -24.98 -7.16 11.57
N ASP A 260 -24.77 -8.14 10.68
CA ASP A 260 -24.75 -7.95 9.23
C ASP A 260 -23.70 -6.98 8.66
N GLY A 261 -22.80 -6.44 9.50
CA GLY A 261 -21.69 -5.58 9.10
C GLY A 261 -20.49 -6.32 8.51
N TYR A 262 -19.50 -5.55 8.07
CA TYR A 262 -18.33 -6.05 7.34
C TYR A 262 -17.02 -5.66 8.04
N LEU A 263 -16.07 -6.59 8.10
CA LEU A 263 -14.67 -6.30 8.37
C LEU A 263 -13.88 -6.43 7.08
N ILE A 264 -13.17 -5.37 6.71
CA ILE A 264 -12.27 -5.31 5.55
C ILE A 264 -10.85 -5.37 6.10
N TYR A 265 -10.19 -6.49 5.91
CA TYR A 265 -8.78 -6.67 6.29
C TYR A 265 -7.88 -6.29 5.12
N SER A 266 -6.85 -5.49 5.38
CA SER A 266 -5.89 -5.03 4.38
C SER A 266 -4.47 -5.08 4.94
N ILE A 267 -3.53 -5.58 4.14
CA ILE A 267 -2.10 -5.46 4.40
C ILE A 267 -1.33 -5.13 3.14
N CYS A 268 -0.27 -4.36 3.32
CA CYS A 268 0.77 -4.05 2.34
C CYS A 268 1.73 -5.23 2.04
N SER A 269 1.23 -6.46 2.07
CA SER A 269 2.00 -7.70 1.95
C SER A 269 1.20 -8.73 1.14
N PHE A 270 1.92 -9.70 0.61
CA PHE A 270 1.38 -10.86 -0.09
C PHE A 270 1.86 -12.19 0.54
N LEU A 271 2.52 -12.12 1.71
CA LEU A 271 3.01 -13.31 2.40
C LEU A 271 1.84 -14.01 3.11
N PRO A 272 1.59 -15.31 2.84
CA PRO A 272 0.39 -16.02 3.34
C PRO A 272 0.22 -15.93 4.86
N MET A 273 1.30 -16.05 5.63
CA MET A 273 1.25 -15.99 7.09
C MET A 273 0.75 -14.66 7.66
N GLU A 274 0.86 -13.54 6.93
CA GLU A 274 0.24 -12.27 7.32
C GLU A 274 -1.24 -12.18 6.86
N ALA A 275 -1.65 -12.97 5.88
CA ALA A 275 -3.05 -13.06 5.43
C ALA A 275 -3.91 -13.91 6.39
N GLU A 276 -3.32 -14.88 7.10
CA GLU A 276 -4.02 -15.82 7.99
C GLU A 276 -4.79 -15.15 9.15
N ALA A 277 -4.43 -13.93 9.56
CA ALA A 277 -5.08 -13.24 10.68
C ALA A 277 -6.61 -13.12 10.49
N ILE A 278 -7.07 -12.96 9.25
CA ILE A 278 -8.50 -12.83 8.93
C ILE A 278 -9.28 -14.15 9.10
N GLU A 279 -8.60 -15.30 9.12
CA GLU A 279 -9.22 -16.61 9.32
C GLU A 279 -9.58 -16.86 10.78
N LYS A 280 -8.95 -16.11 11.69
CA LYS A 280 -9.13 -16.27 13.15
C LYS A 280 -10.43 -15.68 13.67
N ILE A 281 -11.25 -15.08 12.80
CA ILE A 281 -12.57 -14.56 13.13
C ILE A 281 -13.68 -15.34 12.41
N ASN A 282 -14.79 -15.55 13.12
CA ASN A 282 -15.93 -16.31 12.61
C ASN A 282 -16.87 -15.42 11.80
N GLY A 283 -16.73 -15.43 10.47
CA GLY A 283 -17.57 -14.68 9.55
C GLY A 283 -17.55 -15.27 8.14
N LYS A 284 -18.57 -14.94 7.35
CA LYS A 284 -18.68 -15.40 5.96
C LYS A 284 -17.75 -14.58 5.07
N ILE A 285 -16.92 -15.25 4.28
CA ILE A 285 -16.07 -14.58 3.27
C ILE A 285 -16.97 -14.00 2.18
N ILE A 286 -16.73 -12.75 1.82
CA ILE A 286 -17.42 -12.06 0.74
C ILE A 286 -16.54 -12.05 -0.50
N GLN A 287 -17.10 -12.52 -1.62
CA GLN A 287 -16.44 -12.47 -2.91
C GLN A 287 -16.50 -11.05 -3.47
N LEU A 288 -15.39 -10.61 -4.08
CA LEU A 288 -15.24 -9.28 -4.64
C LEU A 288 -15.19 -9.35 -6.16
N ASN A 289 -16.10 -8.65 -6.83
CA ASN A 289 -16.03 -8.43 -8.28
C ASN A 289 -15.59 -6.98 -8.56
N THR A 290 -14.37 -6.65 -8.15
CA THR A 290 -13.79 -5.31 -8.36
C THR A 290 -12.59 -5.41 -9.28
N LYS A 291 -12.57 -4.59 -10.34
CA LYS A 291 -11.45 -4.52 -11.28
C LYS A 291 -10.15 -4.15 -10.54
N GLY A 292 -9.07 -4.83 -10.89
CA GLY A 292 -7.76 -4.61 -10.27
C GLY A 292 -7.48 -5.52 -9.07
N LEU A 293 -8.34 -6.51 -8.83
CA LEU A 293 -8.09 -7.60 -7.89
C LEU A 293 -7.76 -8.90 -8.64
N ARG A 294 -6.92 -9.73 -8.02
CA ARG A 294 -6.64 -11.11 -8.41
C ARG A 294 -6.90 -11.99 -7.19
N GLU A 295 -7.61 -13.11 -7.37
CA GLU A 295 -7.80 -14.11 -6.31
C GLU A 295 -6.45 -14.57 -5.76
N TYR A 296 -6.35 -14.65 -4.44
CA TYR A 296 -5.13 -15.02 -3.76
C TYR A 296 -5.43 -15.56 -2.37
N GLU A 297 -5.05 -16.81 -2.12
CA GLU A 297 -5.35 -17.52 -0.87
C GLU A 297 -6.86 -17.46 -0.55
N ASN A 298 -7.21 -17.00 0.66
CA ASN A 298 -8.57 -16.83 1.17
C ASN A 298 -9.16 -15.42 0.91
N GLY A 299 -8.59 -14.68 -0.04
CA GLY A 299 -8.98 -13.33 -0.38
C GLY A 299 -8.46 -12.92 -1.75
N TYR A 300 -7.93 -11.71 -1.83
CA TYR A 300 -7.48 -11.10 -3.07
C TYR A 300 -6.20 -10.32 -2.85
N ILE A 301 -5.41 -10.16 -3.90
CA ILE A 301 -4.37 -9.12 -3.97
C ILE A 301 -4.74 -8.07 -4.99
N THR A 302 -4.30 -6.83 -4.75
CA THR A 302 -4.35 -5.79 -5.76
C THR A 302 -3.34 -6.09 -6.87
N TRP A 303 -3.78 -5.98 -8.11
CA TRP A 303 -2.97 -6.20 -9.31
C TRP A 303 -3.18 -5.07 -10.30
N LEU A 304 -2.64 -3.91 -9.94
CA LEU A 304 -2.70 -2.68 -10.72
C LEU A 304 -1.32 -2.35 -11.31
N PRO A 305 -1.20 -1.90 -12.57
CA PRO A 305 0.10 -1.62 -13.18
C PRO A 305 0.98 -0.67 -12.37
N GLU A 306 0.39 0.34 -11.73
CA GLU A 306 1.10 1.40 -11.01
C GLU A 306 0.81 1.38 -9.49
N GLY A 307 -0.03 0.45 -9.04
CA GLY A 307 -0.31 0.21 -7.64
C GLY A 307 0.69 -0.74 -6.99
N ASP A 308 0.77 -0.65 -5.67
CA ASP A 308 1.43 -1.63 -4.83
C ASP A 308 0.59 -2.94 -4.77
N ILE A 309 1.20 -4.02 -4.26
CA ILE A 309 0.51 -5.29 -4.01
C ILE A 309 0.00 -5.26 -2.57
N LEU A 310 -1.31 -5.16 -2.38
CA LEU A 310 -1.96 -5.25 -1.08
C LEU A 310 -2.85 -6.48 -1.07
N PHE A 311 -2.79 -7.27 0.00
CA PHE A 311 -3.80 -8.30 0.25
C PHE A 311 -5.05 -7.66 0.86
N VAL A 312 -6.23 -8.13 0.44
CA VAL A 312 -7.53 -7.75 0.98
C VAL A 312 -8.44 -8.96 1.13
N SER A 313 -9.12 -9.05 2.26
CA SER A 313 -10.19 -10.03 2.48
C SER A 313 -11.32 -9.40 3.28
N ILE A 314 -12.56 -9.83 3.01
CA ILE A 314 -13.76 -9.27 3.63
C ILE A 314 -14.54 -10.37 4.32
N LYS A 315 -14.85 -10.14 5.60
CA LYS A 315 -15.69 -10.99 6.42
C LYS A 315 -16.98 -10.26 6.75
N LYS A 316 -18.12 -10.87 6.44
CA LYS A 316 -19.43 -10.40 6.91
C LYS A 316 -19.76 -11.10 8.23
N LYS A 317 -20.19 -10.31 9.22
CA LYS A 317 -20.68 -10.81 10.50
C LYS A 317 -22.11 -11.30 10.32
N SER A 318 -22.38 -12.52 10.77
CA SER A 318 -23.77 -13.02 10.80
C SER A 318 -24.53 -12.29 11.90
N ALA A 319 -25.80 -11.98 11.65
CA ALA A 319 -26.75 -11.61 12.69
C ALA A 319 -27.02 -12.77 13.66
#